data_AF-A0A016QR41-F1
#
_entry.id   AF-A0A016QR41-F1
#
_cell.length_a   1.000
_cell.length_b   1.000
_cell.length_c   1.000
_cell.angle_alpha   90.00
_cell.angle_beta   90.00
_cell.angle_gamma   90.00
#
_symmetry.space_group_name_H-M   'P 1'
#
loop_
_entity.id
_entity.type
_entity.pdbx_description
1 polymer ?
#
loop_
_entity_poly.entity_id
_entity_poly.type
_entity_poly.pdbx_seq_one_letter_code
_entity_poly.pdbx_strand_id
1 'polypeptide(L)'
;MTERIALFIDGANVYAAAKRLGWNFDHRKILEHFQSYGTLHNAFYYTAVPPQVDDKQKRFIDALTYMGYTVRTRPLRESTDEHGDTHRRASLDIEIVTDLLTTTDRFDTAVLLTGDGDFERPVEVLRARGKRVIVASIPEMTSYELRNAADEYVDLGALREQVERPGYRLPSEQRGSEPRGADSRPFYVTAPLTDADER
;
A
#
# COMPACT_ATOMS: atom_id res chain seq x y z
N MET A 1 3.17 10.77 27.85
CA MET A 1 3.67 11.19 26.53
C MET A 1 2.65 10.71 25.50
N THR A 2 2.32 11.51 24.49
CA THR A 2 1.43 11.09 23.41
C THR A 2 2.14 10.03 22.57
N GLU A 3 1.46 8.93 22.24
CA GLU A 3 1.98 7.84 21.43
C GLU A 3 2.42 8.34 20.05
N ARG A 4 3.65 8.05 19.63
CA ARG A 4 4.16 8.46 18.31
C ARG A 4 3.88 7.37 17.28
N ILE A 5 3.20 7.73 16.21
CA ILE A 5 2.75 6.78 15.19
C ILE A 5 3.51 7.03 13.89
N ALA A 6 3.97 5.97 13.23
CA ALA A 6 4.52 6.04 11.88
C ALA A 6 3.74 5.11 10.95
N LEU A 7 3.34 5.63 9.79
CA LEU A 7 2.65 4.86 8.75
C LEU A 7 3.65 4.43 7.67
N PHE A 8 3.54 3.19 7.23
CA PHE A 8 4.33 2.62 6.14
C PHE A 8 3.37 1.99 5.14
N ILE A 9 3.20 2.66 4.00
CA ILE A 9 2.11 2.38 3.07
C ILE A 9 2.64 1.83 1.77
N ASP A 10 2.40 0.55 1.53
CA ASP A 10 2.62 -0.04 0.22
C ASP A 10 1.50 0.43 -0.73
N GLY A 11 1.85 1.33 -1.64
CA GLY A 11 0.92 1.87 -2.62
C GLY A 11 0.34 0.81 -3.55
N ALA A 12 1.08 -0.27 -3.85
CA ALA A 12 0.59 -1.36 -4.67
C ALA A 12 -0.47 -2.19 -3.90
N ASN A 13 -0.23 -2.47 -2.62
CA ASN A 13 -1.17 -3.21 -1.78
C ASN A 13 -2.45 -2.40 -1.54
N VAL A 14 -2.34 -1.12 -1.19
CA VAL A 14 -3.50 -0.22 -1.01
C VAL A 14 -4.32 -0.08 -2.31
N TYR A 15 -3.66 0.01 -3.46
CA TYR A 15 -4.36 0.06 -4.75
C TYR A 15 -5.11 -1.24 -5.05
N ALA A 16 -4.48 -2.39 -4.82
CA ALA A 16 -5.12 -3.69 -5.02
C ALA A 16 -6.29 -3.90 -4.05
N ALA A 17 -6.19 -3.43 -2.80
CA ALA A 17 -7.28 -3.43 -1.84
C ALA A 17 -8.46 -2.57 -2.32
N ALA A 18 -8.21 -1.35 -2.78
CA ALA A 18 -9.25 -0.47 -3.35
C ALA A 18 -9.98 -1.13 -4.54
N LYS A 19 -9.24 -1.81 -5.41
CA LYS A 19 -9.80 -2.54 -6.55
C LYS A 19 -10.71 -3.70 -6.11
N ARG A 20 -10.34 -4.45 -5.07
CA ARG A 20 -11.16 -5.55 -4.53
C ARG A 20 -12.40 -5.04 -3.79
N LEU A 21 -12.26 -3.92 -3.07
CA LEU A 21 -13.35 -3.32 -2.30
C LEU A 21 -14.38 -2.58 -3.16
N GLY A 22 -14.03 -2.17 -4.38
CA GLY A 22 -14.94 -1.45 -5.27
C GLY A 22 -14.98 0.07 -5.06
N TRP A 23 -14.19 0.61 -4.11
CA TRP A 23 -14.12 2.03 -3.78
C TRP A 23 -12.68 2.47 -3.52
N ASN A 24 -12.43 3.78 -3.45
CA ASN A 24 -11.06 4.32 -3.36
C ASN A 24 -10.82 5.05 -2.05
N PHE A 25 -9.60 4.91 -1.54
CA PHE A 25 -9.16 5.58 -0.32
C PHE A 25 -8.94 7.08 -0.55
N ASP A 26 -9.36 7.88 0.42
CA ASP A 26 -8.92 9.26 0.57
C ASP A 26 -7.66 9.27 1.46
N HIS A 27 -6.51 9.56 0.85
CA HIS A 27 -5.24 9.56 1.55
C HIS A 27 -5.17 10.60 2.67
N ARG A 28 -5.89 11.72 2.57
CA ARG A 28 -5.96 12.67 3.68
C ARG A 28 -6.71 12.08 4.86
N LYS A 29 -7.83 11.40 4.60
CA LYS A 29 -8.59 10.72 5.66
C LYS A 29 -7.82 9.57 6.29
N ILE A 30 -6.98 8.85 5.53
CA ILE A 30 -6.07 7.85 6.12
C ILE A 30 -5.15 8.51 7.16
N LEU A 31 -4.52 9.64 6.81
CA LEU A 31 -3.68 10.38 7.75
C LEU A 31 -4.47 10.81 8.98
N GLU A 32 -5.63 11.46 8.78
CA GLU A 32 -6.49 11.95 9.86
C GLU A 32 -6.95 10.83 10.79
N HIS A 33 -7.34 9.68 10.22
CA HIS A 33 -7.77 8.52 10.98
C HIS A 33 -6.65 8.02 11.90
N PHE A 34 -5.47 7.73 11.37
CA PHE A 34 -4.37 7.21 12.21
C PHE A 34 -3.76 8.27 13.13
N GLN A 35 -3.77 9.55 12.74
CA GLN A 35 -3.37 10.67 13.59
C GLN A 35 -4.35 10.89 14.76
N SER A 36 -5.59 10.41 14.69
CA SER A 36 -6.52 10.51 15.82
C SER A 36 -6.10 9.67 17.03
N TYR A 37 -5.25 8.66 16.83
CA TYR A 37 -4.76 7.76 17.90
C TYR A 37 -3.45 8.24 18.54
N GLY A 38 -2.79 9.27 18.00
CA GLY A 38 -1.49 9.71 18.51
C GLY A 38 -0.84 10.84 17.72
N THR A 39 0.41 11.16 18.06
CA THR A 39 1.18 12.14 17.28
C THR A 39 1.81 11.44 16.08
N LEU A 40 1.40 11.84 14.88
CA LEU A 40 2.00 11.34 13.65
C LEU A 40 3.47 11.80 13.55
N HIS A 41 4.40 10.85 13.61
CA HIS A 41 5.82 11.10 13.35
C HIS A 41 6.07 11.31 11.86
N ASN A 42 5.62 10.36 11.03
CA ASN A 42 5.74 10.41 9.58
C ASN A 42 4.75 9.43 8.94
N ALA A 43 4.41 9.66 7.68
CA ALA A 43 3.70 8.72 6.84
C ALA A 43 4.49 8.49 5.55
N PHE A 44 5.08 7.31 5.41
CA PHE A 44 5.82 6.92 4.24
C PHE A 44 4.90 6.25 3.22
N TYR A 45 4.96 6.69 1.96
CA TYR A 45 4.20 6.11 0.87
C TYR A 45 5.14 5.58 -0.21
N TYR A 46 5.07 4.28 -0.48
CA TYR A 46 6.00 3.58 -1.37
C TYR A 46 5.29 3.24 -2.67
N THR A 47 5.86 3.66 -3.80
CA THR A 47 5.24 3.40 -5.10
C THR A 47 6.25 3.29 -6.22
N ALA A 48 5.98 2.38 -7.16
CA ALA A 48 6.76 2.27 -8.37
C ALA A 48 6.23 3.22 -9.45
N VAL A 49 7.15 3.85 -10.18
CA VAL A 49 6.83 4.77 -11.27
C VAL A 49 7.43 4.23 -12.58
N PRO A 50 6.69 4.27 -13.71
CA PRO A 50 7.27 3.94 -15.00
C PRO A 50 8.37 4.95 -15.36
N PRO A 51 9.31 4.59 -16.27
CA PRO A 51 10.37 5.50 -16.70
C PRO A 51 9.83 6.84 -17.22
N GLN A 52 8.68 6.81 -17.90
CA GLN A 52 7.94 8.00 -18.32
C GLN A 52 6.67 8.14 -17.46
N VAL A 53 6.75 8.98 -16.44
CA VAL A 53 5.62 9.27 -15.54
C VAL A 53 4.61 10.17 -16.25
N ASP A 54 3.36 9.73 -16.35
CA ASP A 54 2.27 10.53 -16.91
C ASP A 54 1.83 11.66 -15.94
N ASP A 55 1.10 12.65 -16.46
CA ASP A 55 0.68 13.80 -15.67
C ASP A 55 -0.29 13.44 -14.54
N LYS A 56 -1.03 12.33 -14.67
CA LYS A 56 -1.96 11.88 -13.63
C LYS A 56 -1.20 11.36 -12.43
N GLN A 57 -0.16 10.56 -12.65
CA GLN A 57 0.69 10.01 -11.60
C GLN A 57 1.56 11.09 -10.96
N LYS A 58 2.09 12.06 -11.74
CA LYS A 58 2.76 13.24 -11.19
C LYS A 58 1.85 14.01 -10.23
N ARG A 59 0.64 14.38 -10.67
CA ARG A 59 -0.34 15.07 -9.81
C ARG A 59 -0.70 14.29 -8.56
N PHE A 60 -0.74 12.96 -8.64
CA PHE A 60 -1.00 12.11 -7.48
C PHE A 60 0.16 12.15 -6.47
N ILE A 61 1.41 12.02 -6.94
CA ILE A 61 2.61 12.12 -6.11
C ILE A 61 2.73 13.52 -5.47
N ASP A 62 2.46 14.57 -6.24
CA ASP A 62 2.46 15.95 -5.75
C ASP A 62 1.37 16.15 -4.68
N ALA A 63 0.17 15.59 -4.89
CA ALA A 63 -0.91 15.66 -3.92
C ALA A 63 -0.56 14.94 -2.61
N LEU A 64 0.03 13.74 -2.68
CA LEU A 64 0.52 13.02 -1.48
C LEU A 64 1.57 13.85 -0.73
N THR A 65 2.54 14.41 -1.46
CA THR A 65 3.58 15.26 -0.87
C THR A 65 2.97 16.48 -0.18
N TYR A 66 1.99 17.15 -0.80
CA TYR A 66 1.28 18.29 -0.22
C TYR A 66 0.42 17.91 1.00
N MET A 67 -0.09 16.68 1.05
CA MET A 67 -0.80 16.15 2.22
C MET A 67 0.12 15.85 3.41
N GLY A 68 1.44 15.82 3.21
CA GLY A 68 2.43 15.56 4.25
C GLY A 68 3.03 14.15 4.23
N TYR A 69 2.82 13.38 3.16
CA TYR A 69 3.51 12.10 3.00
C TYR A 69 4.97 12.27 2.61
N THR A 70 5.83 11.41 3.15
CA THR A 70 7.16 11.15 2.60
C THR A 70 7.01 10.12 1.48
N VAL A 71 6.98 10.56 0.23
CA VAL A 71 6.81 9.67 -0.93
C VAL A 71 8.17 9.08 -1.36
N ARG A 72 8.24 7.75 -1.43
CA ARG A 72 9.39 6.98 -1.91
C ARG A 72 9.04 6.36 -3.26
N THR A 73 9.80 6.70 -4.29
CA THR A 73 9.59 6.17 -5.64
C THR A 73 10.74 5.31 -6.14
N ARG A 74 10.42 4.26 -6.89
CA ARG A 74 11.40 3.44 -7.63
C ARG A 74 10.95 3.28 -9.08
N PRO A 75 11.88 3.24 -10.05
CA PRO A 75 11.55 2.87 -11.42
C PRO A 75 10.95 1.46 -11.48
N LEU A 76 9.89 1.29 -12.27
CA LEU A 76 9.28 0.00 -12.53
C LEU A 76 10.30 -0.93 -13.20
N ARG A 77 10.49 -2.14 -12.67
CA ARG A 77 11.27 -3.19 -13.34
C ARG A 77 10.36 -3.94 -14.29
N GLU A 78 10.74 -3.96 -15.56
CA GLU A 78 10.11 -4.77 -16.59
C GLU A 78 11.05 -5.94 -16.90
N SER A 79 10.56 -7.17 -16.75
CA SER A 79 11.24 -8.38 -17.18
C SER A 79 10.38 -9.04 -18.24
N THR A 80 10.89 -9.12 -19.46
CA THR A 80 10.30 -9.95 -20.50
C THR A 80 10.87 -11.34 -20.39
N ASP A 81 10.02 -12.34 -20.27
CA ASP A 81 10.44 -13.73 -20.24
C ASP A 81 10.85 -14.24 -21.63
N GLU A 82 11.31 -15.49 -21.70
CA GLU A 82 11.73 -16.13 -22.96
C GLU A 82 10.57 -16.35 -23.95
N HIS A 83 9.32 -16.25 -23.48
CA HIS A 83 8.10 -16.39 -24.29
C HIS A 83 7.56 -15.04 -24.80
N GLY A 84 8.17 -13.92 -24.41
CA GLY A 84 7.76 -12.58 -24.79
C GLY A 84 6.74 -11.93 -23.83
N ASP A 85 6.38 -12.60 -22.74
CA ASP A 85 5.49 -12.07 -21.72
C ASP A 85 6.25 -11.09 -20.83
N THR A 86 5.79 -9.83 -20.83
CA THR A 86 6.41 -8.77 -20.02
C THR A 86 5.77 -8.74 -18.64
N HIS A 87 6.48 -9.27 -17.65
CA HIS A 87 6.13 -9.12 -16.25
C HIS A 87 6.68 -7.82 -15.71
N ARG A 88 5.81 -7.05 -15.05
CA ARG A 88 6.18 -5.81 -14.37
C ARG A 88 6.01 -6.05 -12.87
N ARG A 89 7.11 -6.10 -12.13
CA ARG A 89 7.09 -6.19 -10.67
C ARG A 89 8.06 -5.17 -10.10
N ALA A 90 7.54 -4.25 -9.30
CA ALA A 90 8.35 -3.38 -8.50
C ALA A 90 7.77 -3.37 -7.09
N SER A 91 8.20 -4.34 -6.31
CA SER A 91 8.06 -4.29 -4.87
C SER A 91 9.08 -3.27 -4.34
N LEU A 92 8.66 -2.53 -3.30
CA LEU A 92 9.52 -1.64 -2.52
C LEU A 92 9.72 -2.21 -1.11
N ASP A 93 9.60 -3.53 -0.92
CA ASP A 93 9.60 -4.15 0.42
C ASP A 93 10.92 -3.91 1.14
N ILE A 94 12.04 -3.96 0.41
CA ILE A 94 13.37 -3.66 0.97
C ILE A 94 13.42 -2.21 1.48
N GLU A 95 12.90 -1.25 0.72
CA GLU A 95 12.83 0.15 1.14
C GLU A 95 11.93 0.31 2.38
N ILE A 96 10.77 -0.34 2.39
CA ILE A 96 9.84 -0.31 3.52
C ILE A 96 10.53 -0.86 4.78
N VAL A 97 11.12 -2.05 4.70
CA VAL A 97 11.83 -2.69 5.82
C VAL A 97 13.01 -1.85 6.28
N THR A 98 13.74 -1.24 5.35
CA THR A 98 14.87 -0.35 5.67
C THR A 98 14.39 0.87 6.46
N ASP A 99 13.37 1.58 5.97
CA ASP A 99 12.82 2.76 6.64
C ASP A 99 12.18 2.36 7.99
N LEU A 100 11.49 1.21 8.10
CA LEU A 100 10.94 0.66 9.35
C LEU A 100 12.02 0.49 10.43
N LEU A 101 13.11 -0.20 10.08
CA LEU A 101 14.16 -0.57 11.04
C LEU A 101 15.10 0.59 11.39
N THR A 102 15.29 1.53 10.46
CA THR A 102 16.15 2.71 10.68
C THR A 102 15.44 3.85 11.40
N THR A 103 14.12 3.93 11.31
CA THR A 103 13.32 4.95 12.01
C THR A 103 12.70 4.45 13.33
N THR A 104 13.04 3.24 13.77
CA THR A 104 12.46 2.57 14.95
C THR A 104 12.48 3.45 16.22
N ASP A 105 13.50 4.27 16.44
CA ASP A 105 13.59 5.13 17.63
C ASP A 105 12.68 6.37 17.60
N ARG A 106 12.05 6.64 16.45
CA ARG A 106 11.24 7.84 16.21
C ARG A 106 9.74 7.64 16.46
N PHE A 107 9.27 6.40 16.46
CA PHE A 107 7.89 6.04 16.72
C PHE A 107 7.77 5.00 17.83
N ASP A 108 6.59 4.90 18.42
CA ASP A 108 6.23 3.88 19.39
C ASP A 108 5.35 2.80 18.73
N THR A 109 4.54 3.21 17.74
CA THR A 109 3.64 2.35 16.96
C THR A 109 3.89 2.48 15.47
N ALA A 110 4.07 1.33 14.80
CA ALA A 110 4.11 1.24 13.35
C ALA A 110 2.76 0.76 12.82
N VAL A 111 2.24 1.44 11.80
CA VAL A 111 1.06 1.01 11.04
C VAL A 111 1.52 0.61 9.64
N LEU A 112 1.41 -0.68 9.33
CA LEU A 112 1.78 -1.26 8.03
C LEU A 112 0.52 -1.39 7.17
N LEU A 113 0.43 -0.63 6.08
CA LEU A 113 -0.63 -0.80 5.09
C LEU A 113 -0.15 -1.75 3.99
N THR A 114 -0.06 -3.03 4.33
CA THR A 114 0.26 -4.16 3.46
C THR A 114 -0.33 -5.44 4.04
N GLY A 115 -0.55 -6.45 3.18
CA GLY A 115 -0.95 -7.79 3.59
C GLY A 115 0.10 -8.87 3.29
N ASP A 116 1.31 -8.48 2.88
CA ASP A 116 2.35 -9.40 2.42
C ASP A 116 3.06 -10.13 3.59
N GLY A 117 3.12 -11.47 3.51
CA GLY A 117 3.76 -12.33 4.51
C GLY A 117 5.26 -12.08 4.70
N ASP A 118 5.95 -11.52 3.70
CA ASP A 118 7.38 -11.20 3.82
C ASP A 118 7.67 -10.16 4.92
N PHE A 119 6.65 -9.45 5.39
CA PHE A 119 6.75 -8.52 6.52
C PHE A 119 6.68 -9.19 7.90
N GLU A 120 6.35 -10.49 8.01
CA GLU A 120 6.29 -11.22 9.29
C GLU A 120 7.57 -10.99 10.11
N ARG A 121 8.74 -11.25 9.50
CA ARG A 121 10.01 -11.16 10.20
C ARG A 121 10.36 -9.72 10.64
N PRO A 122 10.22 -8.68 9.78
CA PRO A 122 10.31 -7.28 10.22
C PRO A 122 9.39 -6.93 11.39
N VAL A 123 8.14 -7.44 11.40
CA VAL A 123 7.18 -7.21 12.49
C VAL A 123 7.68 -7.81 13.80
N GLU A 124 8.15 -9.06 13.80
CA GLU A 124 8.72 -9.69 14.99
C GLU A 124 9.90 -8.90 15.57
N VAL A 125 10.79 -8.38 14.69
CA VAL A 125 11.94 -7.57 15.11
C VAL A 125 11.49 -6.26 15.77
N LEU A 126 10.47 -5.59 15.23
CA LEU A 126 9.93 -4.37 15.84
C LEU A 126 9.30 -4.65 17.21
N ARG A 127 8.55 -5.74 17.34
CA ARG A 127 7.96 -6.17 18.61
C ARG A 127 9.03 -6.52 19.65
N ALA A 128 10.10 -7.21 19.24
CA ALA A 128 11.25 -7.49 20.10
C ALA A 128 11.96 -6.21 20.58
N ARG A 129 11.83 -5.09 19.84
CA ARG A 129 12.30 -3.75 20.22
C ARG A 129 11.26 -2.94 21.01
N GLY A 130 10.17 -3.57 21.45
CA GLY A 130 9.11 -2.95 22.25
C GLY A 130 8.21 -2.00 21.46
N LYS A 131 8.14 -2.14 20.13
CA LYS A 131 7.19 -1.38 19.30
C LYS A 131 5.89 -2.14 19.17
N ARG A 132 4.78 -1.41 19.15
CA ARG A 132 3.48 -1.95 18.76
C ARG A 132 3.35 -1.92 17.24
N VAL A 133 2.85 -3.00 16.66
CA VAL A 133 2.65 -3.11 15.21
C VAL A 133 1.19 -3.38 14.89
N ILE A 134 0.63 -2.49 14.07
CA ILE A 134 -0.71 -2.61 13.51
C ILE A 134 -0.57 -2.93 12.02
N VAL A 135 -1.22 -3.99 11.57
CA VAL A 135 -1.35 -4.33 10.15
C VAL A 135 -2.73 -3.90 9.67
N ALA A 136 -2.78 -3.08 8.62
CA ALA A 136 -4.01 -2.57 8.05
C ALA A 136 -4.13 -2.98 6.57
N SER A 137 -5.02 -3.91 6.27
CA SER A 137 -5.24 -4.43 4.92
C SER A 137 -6.67 -4.98 4.82
N ILE A 138 -6.99 -5.72 3.75
CA ILE A 138 -8.24 -6.49 3.67
C ILE A 138 -7.96 -7.99 3.93
N PRO A 139 -8.89 -8.73 4.57
CA PRO A 139 -8.61 -10.09 5.02
C PRO A 139 -8.16 -11.03 3.91
N GLU A 140 -8.71 -10.89 2.70
CA GLU A 140 -8.42 -11.73 1.53
C GLU A 140 -7.05 -11.40 0.90
N MET A 141 -6.40 -10.32 1.31
CA MET A 141 -5.07 -9.91 0.86
C MET A 141 -3.99 -10.11 1.92
N THR A 142 -4.35 -10.59 3.10
CA THR A 142 -3.43 -10.64 4.24
C THR A 142 -3.02 -12.08 4.50
N SER A 143 -1.72 -12.34 4.52
CA SER A 143 -1.18 -13.64 4.94
C SER A 143 -1.52 -13.94 6.41
N TYR A 144 -1.68 -15.22 6.71
CA TYR A 144 -1.98 -15.66 8.07
C TYR A 144 -0.82 -15.35 9.02
N GLU A 145 0.39 -15.55 8.54
CA GLU A 145 1.67 -15.36 9.24
C GLU A 145 1.84 -13.91 9.69
N LEU A 146 1.68 -12.95 8.77
CA LEU A 146 1.77 -11.52 9.09
C LEU A 146 0.69 -11.14 10.12
N ARG A 147 -0.54 -11.63 9.93
CA ARG A 147 -1.65 -11.33 10.84
C ARG A 147 -1.40 -11.89 12.24
N ASN A 148 -0.80 -13.07 12.34
CA ASN A 148 -0.41 -13.69 13.61
C ASN A 148 0.76 -12.94 14.29
N ALA A 149 1.69 -12.42 13.50
CA ALA A 149 2.85 -11.68 14.04
C ALA A 149 2.51 -10.28 14.57
N ALA A 150 1.48 -9.63 14.02
CA ALA A 150 1.04 -8.28 14.41
C ALA A 150 0.39 -8.24 15.80
N ASP A 151 0.45 -7.10 16.47
CA ASP A 151 -0.28 -6.89 17.74
C ASP A 151 -1.76 -6.57 17.50
N GLU A 152 -2.08 -5.96 16.36
CA GLU A 152 -3.44 -5.64 15.94
C GLU A 152 -3.60 -5.73 14.42
N TYR A 153 -4.79 -6.15 14.00
CA TYR A 153 -5.20 -6.17 12.61
C TYR A 153 -6.40 -5.26 12.39
N VAL A 154 -6.29 -4.36 11.42
CA VAL A 154 -7.34 -3.42 11.02
C VAL A 154 -7.82 -3.78 9.62
N ASP A 155 -9.11 -4.09 9.51
CA ASP A 155 -9.76 -4.32 8.21
C ASP A 155 -10.08 -2.98 7.53
N LEU A 156 -9.36 -2.65 6.45
CA LEU A 156 -9.59 -1.45 5.66
C LEU A 156 -10.99 -1.41 5.03
N GLY A 157 -11.62 -2.57 4.76
CA GLY A 157 -12.99 -2.65 4.28
C GLY A 157 -13.99 -2.15 5.32
N ALA A 158 -13.75 -2.43 6.60
CA ALA A 158 -14.58 -1.97 7.71
C ALA A 158 -14.43 -0.45 7.98
N LEU A 159 -13.34 0.17 7.51
CA LEU A 159 -13.07 1.61 7.67
C LEU A 159 -13.68 2.48 6.57
N ARG A 160 -14.52 1.93 5.69
CA ARG A 160 -15.05 2.65 4.52
C ARG A 160 -15.59 4.05 4.85
N GLU A 161 -16.44 4.17 5.86
CA GLU A 161 -17.06 5.45 6.22
C GLU A 161 -16.02 6.52 6.62
N GLN A 162 -14.93 6.08 7.26
CA GLN A 162 -13.86 6.93 7.75
C GLN A 162 -12.86 7.29 6.66
N VAL A 163 -12.60 6.41 5.68
CA VAL A 163 -11.48 6.58 4.74
C VAL A 163 -11.85 6.57 3.25
N GLU A 164 -13.12 6.41 2.88
CA GLU A 164 -13.55 6.47 1.48
C GLU A 164 -13.45 7.89 0.91
N ARG A 165 -12.96 7.97 -0.33
CA ARG A 165 -13.00 9.17 -1.16
C ARG A 165 -14.42 9.33 -1.76
N PRO A 166 -15.18 10.36 -1.35
CA PRO A 166 -16.56 10.53 -1.83
C PRO A 166 -16.61 10.72 -3.35
N GLY A 167 -17.54 10.03 -4.01
CA GLY A 167 -17.86 10.26 -5.42
C GLY A 167 -16.88 9.70 -6.45
N TYR A 168 -15.87 8.94 -6.05
CA TYR A 168 -15.00 8.23 -7.01
C TYR A 168 -15.64 6.89 -7.42
N ARG A 169 -15.98 6.74 -8.70
CA ARG A 169 -16.36 5.44 -9.30
C ARG A 169 -15.16 4.82 -9.99
N LEU A 170 -15.00 3.51 -9.89
CA LEU A 170 -13.91 2.82 -10.58
C LEU A 170 -14.04 3.02 -12.10
N PRO A 171 -12.94 3.24 -12.85
CA PRO A 171 -12.99 3.36 -14.31
C PRO A 171 -13.65 2.16 -15.01
N SER A 172 -13.66 0.98 -14.37
CA SER A 172 -14.37 -0.21 -14.85
C SER A 172 -15.89 -0.06 -14.86
N GLU A 173 -16.46 0.80 -14.02
CA GLU A 173 -17.91 1.08 -13.97
C GLU A 173 -18.34 2.13 -15.01
N GLN A 174 -17.40 2.87 -15.62
CA GLN A 174 -17.68 3.83 -16.69
C GLN A 174 -17.70 3.19 -18.08
N ARG A 175 -17.25 1.92 -18.24
CA ARG A 175 -17.14 1.22 -19.54
C ARG A 175 -18.45 0.63 -20.09
N GLY A 176 -19.61 1.15 -19.68
CA GLY A 176 -20.89 0.80 -20.29
C GLY A 176 -21.28 1.80 -21.37
N SER A 177 -20.61 1.79 -22.55
CA SER A 177 -21.09 2.32 -23.87
C SER A 177 -20.02 2.91 -24.83
N GLU A 178 -18.80 2.39 -24.96
CA GLU A 178 -17.92 2.79 -26.09
C GLU A 178 -17.15 1.60 -26.72
N PRO A 179 -16.94 1.61 -28.06
CA PRO A 179 -16.24 0.53 -28.75
C PRO A 179 -14.75 0.52 -28.40
N ARG A 180 -14.19 -0.69 -28.27
CA ARG A 180 -12.81 -0.98 -27.84
C ARG A 180 -11.77 -0.25 -28.70
N GLY A 181 -11.20 0.83 -28.15
CA GLY A 181 -9.96 1.45 -28.60
C GLY A 181 -8.90 1.42 -27.49
N ALA A 182 -7.70 0.95 -27.84
CA ALA A 182 -6.41 0.94 -27.12
C ALA A 182 -6.39 1.02 -25.57
N ASP A 183 -5.83 -0.04 -24.99
CA ASP A 183 -5.72 -0.36 -23.57
C ASP A 183 -4.87 0.66 -22.76
N SER A 184 -5.52 1.55 -22.00
CA SER A 184 -4.89 2.29 -20.90
C SER A 184 -5.28 1.61 -19.58
N ARG A 185 -4.50 0.60 -19.17
CA ARG A 185 -4.57 0.03 -17.81
C ARG A 185 -3.68 0.83 -16.88
N PRO A 186 -4.11 1.21 -15.67
CA PRO A 186 -3.22 1.75 -14.66
C PRO A 186 -2.13 0.71 -14.32
N PHE A 187 -0.87 1.15 -14.26
CA PHE A 187 0.33 0.30 -14.32
C PHE A 187 0.69 -0.45 -13.04
N TYR A 188 -0.20 -0.48 -12.04
CA TYR A 188 -0.03 -1.29 -10.84
C TYR A 188 -0.66 -2.67 -11.08
N VAL A 189 0.09 -3.53 -11.78
CA VAL A 189 -0.25 -4.95 -11.90
C VAL A 189 0.57 -5.69 -10.85
N THR A 190 -0.07 -6.13 -9.78
CA THR A 190 0.39 -7.33 -9.10
C THR A 190 0.10 -8.49 -10.02
N ALA A 191 1.11 -9.31 -10.31
CA ALA A 191 0.84 -10.63 -10.86
C ALA A 191 -0.08 -11.34 -9.85
N PRO A 192 -1.23 -11.90 -10.26
CA PRO A 192 -1.93 -12.83 -9.39
C PRO A 192 -0.95 -13.97 -9.08
N LEU A 193 -0.82 -14.32 -7.79
CA LEU A 193 -0.36 -15.66 -7.45
C LEU A 193 -1.37 -16.61 -8.11
N THR A 194 -0.92 -17.32 -9.14
CA THR A 194 -1.71 -18.36 -9.77
C THR A 194 -1.62 -19.59 -8.87
N ASP A 195 -2.77 -20.18 -8.53
CA ASP A 195 -2.92 -21.44 -7.79
C ASP A 195 -2.41 -22.67 -8.58
N ALA A 196 -1.28 -22.56 -9.27
CA ALA A 196 -0.74 -23.59 -10.17
C ALA A 196 0.52 -24.28 -9.65
N ASP A 197 0.98 -23.96 -8.43
CA ASP A 197 2.17 -24.57 -7.81
C ASP A 197 1.85 -25.29 -6.49
N GLU A 198 0.72 -26.01 -6.45
CA GLU A 198 0.55 -27.14 -5.52
C GLU A 198 0.40 -28.42 -6.35
N ARG A 199 1.51 -29.15 -6.47
CA ARG A 199 1.56 -30.56 -6.88
C ARG A 199 1.34 -31.44 -5.66
#